data_AF-A0A7V9KZQ9-F1
#
_entry.id   AF-A0A7V9KZQ9-F1
#
_cell.length_a   1.000
_cell.length_b   1.000
_cell.length_c   1.000
_cell.angle_alpha   90.00
_cell.angle_beta   90.00
_cell.angle_gamma   90.00
#
_symmetry.space_group_name_H-M   'P 1'
#
loop_
_entity.id
_entity.type
_entity.pdbx_description
1 polymer ?
#
loop_
_entity_poly.entity_id
_entity_poly.type
_entity_poly.pdbx_seq_one_letter_code
_entity_poly.pdbx_strand_id
1 'polypeptide(L)'
;MSFFRRIFGKGDEPEEEARRGSISKEESLAAYIVREHRMGRSLEEILDDPYLKNRCSDEQRLRLLERPEVIRAIGEDTAAAARERVQRT
;
A
#
# COMPACT_ATOMS: atom_id res chain seq x y z
N MET A 1 -16.26 -14.23 42.54
CA MET A 1 -17.57 -14.91 42.49
C MET A 1 -18.65 -13.86 42.23
N SER A 2 -19.38 -14.05 41.12
CA SER A 2 -20.48 -13.29 40.49
C SER A 2 -21.06 -12.05 41.15
N PHE A 3 -21.05 -10.91 40.44
CA PHE A 3 -22.08 -9.88 40.56
C PHE A 3 -22.42 -9.22 39.21
N PHE A 4 -23.56 -9.64 38.65
CA PHE A 4 -24.53 -8.89 37.85
C PHE A 4 -24.18 -8.30 36.47
N ARG A 5 -24.68 -9.00 35.45
CA ARG A 5 -25.28 -8.45 34.24
C ARG A 5 -26.17 -7.25 34.57
N ARG A 6 -25.89 -6.07 34.00
CA ARG A 6 -26.88 -5.00 33.83
C ARG A 6 -27.09 -4.74 32.34
N ILE A 7 -28.27 -5.13 31.91
CA ILE A 7 -28.94 -4.83 30.66
C ILE A 7 -29.36 -3.34 30.68
N PHE A 8 -29.30 -2.69 29.51
CA PHE A 8 -29.76 -1.34 29.13
C PHE A 8 -28.91 -0.11 29.54
N GLY A 9 -28.11 0.34 28.58
CA GLY A 9 -27.53 1.67 28.47
C GLY A 9 -27.26 1.98 27.00
N LYS A 10 -28.32 2.34 26.28
CA LYS A 10 -28.24 2.96 24.95
C LYS A 10 -27.47 4.27 25.12
N GLY A 11 -26.22 4.29 24.68
CA GLY A 11 -25.39 5.47 24.57
C GLY A 11 -24.77 5.46 23.20
N ASP A 12 -24.95 6.55 22.48
CA ASP A 12 -24.40 6.80 21.16
C ASP A 12 -22.86 6.76 21.24
N GLU A 13 -22.27 5.58 20.99
CA GLU A 13 -20.82 5.44 20.79
C GLU A 13 -20.52 5.80 19.33
N PRO A 14 -19.57 6.71 19.05
CA PRO A 14 -19.42 7.29 17.74
C PRO A 14 -18.98 6.23 16.73
N GLU A 15 -19.83 5.98 15.73
CA GLU A 15 -19.57 5.16 14.54
C GLU A 15 -18.31 5.62 13.75
N GLU A 16 -17.68 6.73 14.14
CA GLU A 16 -16.42 7.25 13.60
C GLU A 16 -15.23 6.31 13.82
N GLU A 17 -15.21 5.49 14.87
CA GLU A 17 -14.06 4.62 15.17
C GLU A 17 -14.00 3.41 14.22
N ALA A 18 -15.14 3.01 13.66
CA ALA A 18 -15.24 1.99 12.59
C ALA A 18 -14.82 2.51 11.20
N ARG A 19 -14.64 3.84 11.05
CA ARG A 19 -14.11 4.47 9.82
C ARG A 19 -12.59 4.58 9.80
N ARG A 20 -11.87 4.04 10.79
CA ARG A 20 -10.50 3.58 10.56
C ARG A 20 -10.56 2.33 9.69
N GLY A 21 -10.89 2.53 8.41
CA GLY A 21 -11.02 1.47 7.43
C GLY A 21 -9.78 0.60 7.46
N SER A 22 -9.98 -0.70 7.65
CA SER A 22 -8.91 -1.67 7.50
C SER A 22 -8.27 -1.45 6.14
N ILE A 23 -6.97 -1.17 6.09
CA ILE A 23 -6.23 -1.03 4.82
C ILE A 23 -6.52 -2.27 3.99
N SER A 24 -7.04 -2.08 2.78
CA SER A 24 -7.32 -3.19 1.89
C SER A 24 -6.02 -3.94 1.56
N LYS A 25 -6.16 -5.22 1.20
CA LYS A 25 -5.01 -6.02 0.80
C LYS A 25 -4.26 -5.37 -0.36
N GLU A 26 -4.97 -4.85 -1.36
CA GLU A 26 -4.35 -4.18 -2.51
C GLU A 26 -3.66 -2.87 -2.10
N GLU A 27 -4.22 -2.05 -1.21
CA GLU A 27 -3.52 -0.86 -0.68
C GLU A 27 -2.25 -1.24 0.07
N SER A 28 -2.27 -2.32 0.85
CA SER A 28 -1.08 -2.80 1.56
C SER A 28 0.01 -3.26 0.58
N LEU A 29 -0.36 -3.92 -0.52
CA LEU A 29 0.59 -4.34 -1.55
C LEU A 29 1.11 -3.17 -2.39
N ALA A 30 0.28 -2.15 -2.66
CA ALA A 30 0.73 -0.91 -3.30
C ALA A 30 1.75 -0.16 -2.43
N ALA A 31 1.46 -0.03 -1.13
CA ALA A 31 2.37 0.56 -0.16
C ALA A 31 3.68 -0.24 -0.04
N TYR A 32 3.62 -1.57 -0.13
CA TYR A 32 4.80 -2.43 -0.21
C TYR A 32 5.67 -2.08 -1.42
N ILE A 33 5.10 -2.01 -2.62
CA ILE A 33 5.84 -1.69 -3.86
C ILE A 33 6.52 -0.33 -3.74
N VAL A 34 5.78 0.70 -3.31
CA VAL A 34 6.32 2.07 -3.14
C VAL A 34 7.45 2.08 -2.13
N ARG A 35 7.31 1.39 -1.00
CA ARG A 35 8.35 1.33 0.03
C ARG A 35 9.62 0.67 -0.49
N GLU A 36 9.52 -0.52 -1.07
CA GLU A 36 10.68 -1.25 -1.57
C GLU A 36 11.40 -0.50 -2.69
N HIS A 37 10.65 0.16 -3.57
CA HIS A 37 11.22 0.98 -4.63
C HIS A 37 12.04 2.15 -4.07
N ARG A 38 11.49 2.87 -3.08
CA ARG A 38 12.20 3.95 -2.38
C ARG A 38 13.43 3.47 -1.60
N MET A 39 13.51 2.18 -1.28
CA MET A 39 14.71 1.57 -0.69
C MET A 39 15.77 1.18 -1.74
N GLY A 40 15.53 1.48 -3.02
CA GLY A 40 16.48 1.30 -4.11
C GLY A 40 16.34 -0.03 -4.86
N ARG A 41 15.33 -0.86 -4.54
CA ARG A 41 15.04 -2.06 -5.34
C ARG A 41 14.42 -1.66 -6.67
N SER A 42 14.81 -2.36 -7.73
CA SER A 42 14.18 -2.17 -9.03
C SER A 42 12.74 -2.69 -9.03
N LEU A 43 11.90 -2.15 -9.92
CA LEU A 43 10.52 -2.62 -10.05
C LEU A 43 10.44 -4.10 -10.42
N GLU A 44 11.34 -4.58 -11.28
CA GLU A 44 11.40 -5.99 -11.69
C GLU A 44 11.67 -6.91 -10.48
N GLU A 45 12.67 -6.59 -9.65
CA GLU A 45 12.97 -7.35 -8.43
C GLU A 45 11.81 -7.36 -7.42
N ILE A 46 11.02 -6.28 -7.38
CA ILE A 46 9.84 -6.18 -6.52
C ILE A 46 8.71 -7.04 -7.08
N LEU A 47 8.49 -7.01 -8.40
CA LEU A 47 7.48 -7.83 -9.07
C LEU A 47 7.79 -9.33 -8.99
N ASP A 48 9.07 -9.67 -8.94
CA ASP A 48 9.53 -11.04 -8.77
C ASP A 48 9.59 -11.55 -7.33
N ASP A 49 9.36 -10.66 -6.36
CA ASP A 49 9.44 -10.96 -4.95
C ASP A 49 8.42 -12.05 -4.52
N PRO A 50 8.87 -13.13 -3.83
CA PRO A 50 7.97 -14.15 -3.29
C PRO A 50 6.88 -13.58 -2.38
N TYR A 51 7.13 -12.50 -1.64
CA TYR A 51 6.13 -11.86 -0.80
C TYR A 51 4.94 -11.38 -1.63
N LEU A 52 5.23 -10.72 -2.77
CA LEU A 52 4.23 -10.16 -3.67
C LEU A 52 3.54 -11.27 -4.46
N LYS A 53 4.31 -12.15 -5.14
CA LYS A 53 3.76 -13.27 -5.95
C LYS A 53 2.82 -14.17 -5.17
N ASN A 54 3.13 -14.47 -3.90
CA ASN A 54 2.27 -15.31 -3.07
C ASN A 54 1.00 -14.60 -2.57
N ARG A 55 0.88 -13.28 -2.79
CA ARG A 55 -0.22 -12.45 -2.27
C ARG A 55 -1.07 -11.80 -3.36
N CYS A 56 -0.68 -11.82 -4.62
CA CYS A 56 -1.47 -11.30 -5.72
C CYS A 56 -1.37 -12.18 -6.96
N SER A 57 -2.51 -12.36 -7.64
CA SER A 57 -2.53 -12.90 -9.01
C SER A 57 -1.84 -11.97 -9.99
N ASP A 58 -1.56 -12.46 -11.18
CA ASP A 58 -0.97 -11.66 -12.26
C ASP A 58 -1.85 -10.46 -12.63
N GLU A 59 -3.17 -10.67 -12.71
CA GLU A 59 -4.16 -9.59 -12.94
C GLU A 59 -4.14 -8.55 -11.81
N GLN A 60 -4.02 -8.98 -10.56
CA GLN A 60 -3.86 -8.06 -9.43
C GLN A 60 -2.55 -7.28 -9.52
N ARG A 61 -1.44 -7.90 -9.95
CA ARG A 61 -0.17 -7.17 -10.18
C ARG A 61 -0.31 -6.10 -11.24
N LEU A 62 -1.02 -6.39 -12.34
CA LEU A 62 -1.30 -5.40 -13.38
C LEU A 62 -2.07 -4.22 -12.80
N ARG A 63 -3.13 -4.46 -12.02
CA ARG A 63 -3.86 -3.38 -11.36
C ARG A 63 -3.01 -2.58 -10.38
N LEU A 64 -2.10 -3.22 -9.63
CA LEU A 64 -1.18 -2.52 -8.73
C LEU A 64 -0.26 -1.55 -9.49
N LEU A 65 0.17 -1.91 -10.71
CA LEU A 65 0.99 -1.04 -11.56
C LEU A 65 0.23 0.18 -12.11
N GLU A 66 -1.10 0.09 -12.19
CA GLU A 66 -1.97 1.19 -12.62
C GLU A 66 -2.34 2.15 -11.47
N ARG A 67 -1.97 1.83 -10.23
CA ARG A 67 -2.31 2.67 -9.08
C ARG A 67 -1.55 3.99 -9.09
N PRO A 68 -2.21 5.14 -8.83
CA PRO A 68 -1.57 6.46 -8.88
C PRO A 68 -0.31 6.58 -8.00
N GLU A 69 -0.32 6.01 -6.79
CA GLU A 69 0.81 6.06 -5.86
C GLU A 69 2.02 5.26 -6.35
N VAL A 70 1.80 4.14 -7.05
CA VAL A 70 2.86 3.31 -7.64
C VAL A 70 3.44 4.03 -8.85
N ILE A 71 2.59 4.51 -9.75
CA ILE A 71 3.00 5.30 -10.92
C ILE A 71 3.82 6.52 -10.51
N ARG A 72 3.35 7.25 -9.49
CA ARG A 72 4.04 8.45 -8.99
C ARG A 72 5.41 8.14 -8.44
N ALA A 73 5.53 7.14 -7.57
CA ALA A 73 6.82 6.78 -6.98
C ALA A 73 7.85 6.41 -8.05
N ILE A 74 7.46 5.56 -9.01
CA ILE A 74 8.35 5.11 -10.09
C ILE A 74 8.66 6.24 -11.07
N GLY A 75 7.64 7.05 -11.40
CA GLY A 75 7.76 8.18 -12.31
C GLY A 75 8.66 9.29 -11.76
N GLU A 76 8.58 9.59 -10.47
CA GLU A 76 9.44 10.56 -9.77
C GLU A 76 10.92 10.16 -9.91
N ASP A 77 11.26 8.91 -9.58
CA ASP A 77 12.63 8.41 -9.66
C ASP A 77 13.13 8.34 -11.12
N THR A 78 12.28 7.90 -12.05
CA THR A 78 12.60 7.87 -13.48
C THR A 78 12.90 9.27 -14.03
N ALA A 79 12.07 10.25 -13.68
CA ALA A 79 12.25 11.64 -14.09
C ALA A 79 13.50 12.27 -13.46
N ALA A 80 13.76 11.99 -12.19
CA ALA A 80 14.97 12.45 -11.50
C ALA A 80 16.24 11.91 -12.16
N ALA A 81 16.29 10.61 -12.44
CA ALA A 81 17.41 9.98 -13.13
C ALA A 81 17.60 10.53 -14.56
N ALA A 82 16.51 10.83 -15.27
CA ALA A 82 16.58 11.47 -16.58
C ALA A 82 17.16 12.89 -16.50
N ARG A 83 16.71 13.69 -15.53
CA ARG A 83 17.20 15.06 -15.30
C ARG A 83 18.70 15.07 -15.00
N GLU A 84 19.16 14.17 -14.14
CA GLU A 84 20.59 14.08 -13.78
C GLU A 84 21.46 13.74 -14.99
N ARG A 85 20.99 12.87 -15.89
CA ARG A 85 21.70 12.56 -17.14
C ARG A 85 21.82 13.76 -18.06
N VAL A 86 20.73 14.52 -18.22
CA VAL A 86 20.73 15.75 -19.03
C VAL A 86 21.70 16.79 -18.47
N GLN A 87 21.77 16.95 -17.14
CA GLN A 87 22.65 17.93 -16.49
C GLN A 87 24.14 17.58 -16.54
N ARG A 88 24.48 16.31 -16.77
CA ARG A 88 25.87 15.83 -16.91
C ARG A 88 26.41 15.92 -18.34
N THR A 89 25.55 16.23 -19.31
CA THR A 89 25.92 16.40 -20.74
C THR A 89 26.27 17.85 -21.02
#